data_AF-A0A4Q4CRV7-F1
#
_entry.id   AF-A0A4Q4CRV7-F1
#
_cell.length_a   1.000
_cell.length_b   1.000
_cell.length_c   1.000
_cell.angle_alpha   90.00
_cell.angle_beta   90.00
_cell.angle_gamma   90.00
#
_symmetry.space_group_name_H-M   'P 1'
#
loop_
_entity.id
_entity.type
_entity.pdbx_description
1 polymer ?
#
loop_
_entity_poly.entity_id
_entity_poly.type
_entity_poly.pdbx_seq_one_letter_code
_entity_poly.pdbx_strand_id
1 'polypeptide(L)' 'MDRQEYADVLRMLSQASVDRHFDAFVDVPWDDPDFAVDPDDPRWVLPPNSDPLGAHPWYQALPLDRQI' A
#
# COMPACT_ATOMS: atom_id res chain seq x y z
N MET A 1 8.89 1.30 -36.76
CA MET A 1 7.86 2.23 -36.33
C MET A 1 8.44 3.62 -36.38
N ASP A 2 7.72 4.55 -37.00
CA ASP A 2 8.09 5.96 -36.91
C ASP A 2 7.59 6.56 -35.57
N ARG A 3 7.97 7.81 -35.30
CA ARG A 3 7.60 8.51 -34.06
C ARG A 3 6.08 8.72 -33.93
N GLN A 4 5.39 8.87 -35.05
CA GLN A 4 3.97 9.15 -35.10
C GLN A 4 3.16 7.88 -34.78
N GLU A 5 3.51 6.75 -35.40
CA GLU A 5 2.95 5.43 -35.09
C GLU A 5 3.13 5.08 -33.61
N TYR A 6 4.32 5.34 -33.05
CA TYR A 6 4.58 5.12 -31.63
C TYR A 6 3.68 5.98 -30.72
N ALA A 7 3.52 7.27 -31.05
CA ALA A 7 2.66 8.18 -30.30
C ALA A 7 1.18 7.77 -30.38
N ASP A 8 0.73 7.27 -31.54
CA ASP A 8 -0.64 6.80 -31.73
C ASP A 8 -0.93 5.51 -30.95
N VAL A 9 0.02 4.57 -30.92
CA VAL A 9 -0.08 3.37 -30.08
C VAL A 9 -0.13 3.72 -28.60
N LEU A 10 0.76 4.62 -28.14
CA LEU A 10 0.76 5.08 -26.74
C LEU A 10 -0.57 5.73 -26.36
N ARG A 11 -1.10 6.62 -27.21
CA ARG A 11 -2.39 7.27 -26.99
C ARG A 11 -3.52 6.25 -26.88
N MET A 12 -3.56 5.27 -27.79
CA MET A 12 -4.57 4.22 -27.77
C MET A 12 -4.51 3.39 -26.48
N LEU A 13 -3.31 2.97 -26.06
CA LEU A 13 -3.12 2.18 -24.83
C LEU A 13 -3.49 2.99 -23.57
N SER A 14 -3.08 4.26 -23.52
CA SER A 14 -3.41 5.16 -22.41
C SER A 14 -4.92 5.42 -22.30
N GLN A 15 -5.62 5.57 -23.43
CA GLN A 15 -7.07 5.75 -23.41
C GLN A 15 -7.77 4.45 -23.00
N ALA A 16 -7.33 3.31 -23.56
CA ALA A 16 -7.89 1.99 -23.24
C ALA A 16 -7.71 1.60 -21.76
N SER A 17 -6.65 2.05 -21.08
CA SER A 17 -6.48 1.79 -19.64
C SER A 17 -7.49 2.54 -18.78
N VAL A 18 -7.94 3.73 -19.21
CA VAL A 18 -8.97 4.52 -18.52
C VAL A 18 -10.36 3.99 -18.88
N ASP A 19 -10.64 3.79 -20.18
CA ASP A 19 -11.97 3.37 -20.67
C ASP A 19 -12.37 1.98 -20.18
N ARG A 20 -11.40 1.07 -20.03
CA ARG A 20 -11.67 -0.27 -19.50
C ARG A 20 -11.94 -0.26 -17.99
N HIS A 21 -11.80 0.90 -17.33
CA HIS A 21 -12.29 1.27 -16.00
C HIS A 21 -12.43 0.05 -15.06
N PHE A 22 -11.33 -0.69 -14.91
CA PHE A 22 -11.27 -1.81 -13.99
C PHE A 22 -10.99 -1.23 -12.61
N ASP A 23 -11.98 -0.50 -12.10
CA ASP A 23 -11.92 0.09 -10.77
C ASP A 23 -12.22 -1.01 -9.76
N ALA A 24 -11.26 -1.93 -9.62
CA ALA A 24 -11.28 -3.01 -8.64
C ALA A 24 -11.44 -2.50 -7.20
N PHE A 25 -11.22 -1.19 -6.99
CA PHE A 25 -11.27 -0.52 -5.72
C PHE A 25 -12.58 0.21 -5.45
N VAL A 26 -13.44 0.45 -6.46
CA VAL A 26 -14.72 1.16 -6.25
C VAL A 26 -15.73 0.31 -5.49
N ASP A 27 -15.70 -1.00 -5.70
CA ASP A 27 -16.58 -1.95 -5.01
C ASP A 27 -16.05 -2.40 -3.63
N VAL A 28 -14.86 -1.94 -3.23
CA VAL A 28 -14.31 -2.24 -1.91
C VAL A 28 -14.94 -1.26 -0.91
N PRO A 29 -15.59 -1.73 0.17
CA PRO A 29 -16.19 -0.84 1.15
C PRO A 29 -15.12 -0.32 2.10
N TRP A 30 -14.25 0.58 1.63
CA TRP A 30 -13.09 1.08 2.40
C TRP A 30 -13.44 1.70 3.75
N ASP A 31 -14.64 2.27 3.87
CA ASP A 31 -15.15 2.88 5.10
C ASP A 31 -15.84 1.87 6.04
N ASP A 32 -15.84 0.58 5.70
CA ASP A 32 -16.37 -0.47 6.58
C ASP A 32 -15.60 -0.47 7.91
N PRO A 33 -16.28 -0.43 9.08
CA PRO A 33 -15.63 -0.46 10.38
C PRO A 33 -14.65 -1.62 10.58
N ASP A 34 -14.87 -2.77 9.90
CA ASP A 34 -13.96 -3.92 9.97
C ASP A 34 -12.59 -3.65 9.31
N PHE A 35 -12.50 -2.61 8.47
CA PHE A 35 -11.26 -2.14 7.85
C PHE A 35 -10.67 -0.89 8.54
N ALA A 36 -11.26 -0.46 9.65
CA ALA A 36 -10.73 0.67 10.40
C ALA A 36 -9.30 0.36 10.88
N VAL A 37 -8.38 1.28 10.57
CA VAL A 37 -7.00 1.21 11.04
C VAL A 37 -6.95 1.69 12.48
N ASP A 38 -6.70 0.77 13.40
CA ASP A 38 -6.45 1.11 14.81
C ASP A 38 -4.98 1.57 14.96
N PRO A 39 -4.73 2.84 15.33
CA PRO A 39 -3.37 3.35 15.51
C PRO A 39 -2.68 2.77 16.74
N ASP A 40 -3.40 2.14 17.67
CA ASP A 40 -2.86 1.53 18.89
C ASP A 40 -2.78 0.00 18.77
N ASP A 41 -2.90 -0.56 17.56
CA ASP A 41 -2.90 -2.00 17.36
C ASP A 41 -1.52 -2.62 17.67
N PRO A 42 -1.42 -3.60 18.59
CA PRO A 42 -0.15 -4.23 18.95
C PRO A 42 0.52 -4.98 17.79
N ARG A 43 -0.19 -5.24 16.68
CA ARG A 43 0.39 -5.83 15.46
C ARG A 43 1.35 -4.89 14.73
N TRP A 44 1.34 -3.59 15.04
CA TRP A 44 2.32 -2.63 14.50
C TRP A 44 3.73 -2.82 15.07
N VAL A 45 3.87 -3.53 16.20
CA VAL A 45 5.17 -3.83 16.81
C VAL A 45 6.05 -4.66 15.86
N LEU A 46 7.26 -4.18 15.62
CA LEU A 46 8.19 -4.78 14.66
C LEU A 46 8.64 -6.19 15.13
N PRO A 47 8.50 -7.21 14.26
CA PRO A 47 8.82 -8.58 14.62
C PRO A 47 10.35 -8.79 14.73
N PRO A 48 10.88 -9.26 15.86
CA PRO A 48 12.33 -9.35 16.08
C PRO A 48 13.04 -10.43 15.24
N ASN A 49 12.28 -11.34 14.64
CA ASN A 49 12.82 -12.42 13.81
C ASN A 49 12.98 -12.03 12.33
N SER A 50 12.38 -10.93 11.89
CA SER A 50 12.32 -10.53 10.48
C SER A 50 12.68 -9.08 10.26
N ASP A 51 12.61 -8.24 11.31
CA ASP A 51 12.99 -6.84 11.25
C ASP A 51 14.27 -6.57 12.08
N PRO A 52 15.36 -6.06 11.46
CA PRO A 52 16.60 -5.72 12.16
C PRO A 52 16.45 -4.66 13.26
N LEU A 53 15.52 -3.70 13.10
CA LEU A 53 15.21 -2.70 14.12
C LEU A 53 14.36 -3.32 15.24
N GLY A 54 13.38 -4.17 14.89
CA GLY A 54 12.58 -4.94 15.84
C GLY A 54 13.43 -5.85 16.73
N ALA A 55 14.53 -6.38 16.19
CA ALA A 55 15.50 -7.19 16.93
C ALA A 55 16.40 -6.37 17.87
N HIS A 56 16.45 -5.04 17.72
CA HIS A 56 17.42 -4.21 18.41
C HIS A 56 16.99 -3.96 19.88
N PRO A 57 17.88 -4.16 20.88
CA PRO A 57 17.52 -4.04 22.30
C PRO A 57 16.97 -2.66 22.70
N TRP A 58 17.44 -1.58 22.05
CA TRP A 58 16.90 -0.24 22.26
C TRP A 58 15.41 -0.15 21.91
N TYR A 59 14.99 -0.74 20.78
CA TYR A 59 13.59 -0.70 20.34
C TYR A 59 12.71 -1.50 21.29
N GLN A 60 13.16 -2.69 21.70
CA GLN A 60 12.45 -3.56 22.63
C GLN A 60 12.29 -2.96 24.05
N ALA A 61 13.16 -2.00 24.40
CA ALA A 61 13.09 -1.30 25.69
C ALA A 61 12.16 -0.08 25.67
N LEU A 62 11.62 0.31 24.51
CA LEU A 62 10.67 1.43 24.40
C LEU A 62 9.32 1.04 25.03
N PRO A 63 8.54 1.99 25.54
CA PRO A 63 7.16 1.74 25.91
C PRO A 63 6.32 1.41 24.66
N LEU A 64 5.19 0.71 24.84
CA LEU A 64 4.40 0.15 23.73
C LEU A 64 3.91 1.23 22.75
N ASP A 65 3.50 2.40 23.24
CA ASP A 65 3.09 3.58 22.46
C ASP A 65 4.20 4.17 21.57
N ARG A 66 5.46 3.74 21.79
CA ARG A 66 6.61 4.12 20.98
C ARG A 66 7.12 2.98 20.09
N GLN A 67 6.63 1.77 20.31
CA GLN A 67 6.89 0.62 19.44
C GLN A 67 5.88 0.54 18.30
N ILE A 68 4.68 1.07 18.52
CA ILE A 68 3.57 1.19 17.55
C ILE A 68 3.72 2.46 16.70
#